data_AF-A0A2Y9J909-F1
#
_entry.id   AF-A0A2Y9J909-F1
#
_cell.length_a   1.000
_cell.length_b   1.000
_cell.length_c   1.000
_cell.angle_alpha   90.00
_cell.angle_beta   90.00
_cell.angle_gamma   90.00
#
_symmetry.space_group_name_H-M   'P 1'
#
loop_
_entity.id
_entity.type
_entity.pdbx_description
1 polymer ?
#
loop_
_entity_poly.entity_id
_entity_poly.type
_entity_poly.pdbx_seq_one_letter_code
_entity_poly.pdbx_strand_id
1 'polypeptide(L)'
;MSPCYRYGRLRNHTRKKSILCEALQHNLPPFTPPPHTEDSVYPMPRVIFRMFDYTDDPEGPVMPGSHSVERFVIEENLHCIIKSHWKERKTCAAQLVSYPGKNKIPLNYHIVEVIFAELFQLPAPPHIDVMYTTLLIELCKLQPGSLPQVLAQATEMLYMRLDTMNTTCVDRFINWFSHHLSNFQFRWSWEDWSDCLTQDPESPKPKFVREVLEKCMRLSYHQRILDIVPPTFSALCPANPTCIYKYGDESSNSLPGHSVALCLAVAFKSKATNDEIFSILKDVPNPNQEDDDDEGFSFNPLKIEVFVQTLLHLAAKSFSHSFSALAKFHEVFKTLAESDEGKLHVLRVMFEVWRNHPQMIAVLVDKMIRTQIVDCAAVANWIFSSELSRDFTRLFVWEILHSTIRKMNKHVLKIQKELEEAKEKLARQHKRRSDDDDRSSDRKDGALEEQIERLQEKVESAQSEQKNLFLVIFQRFIMILTEHLVRCETDGTSVLTPWYKNCIERLQQIFLQHHQIIQQYMVTLENLLFTAELDPHILAVFQQFCALQA
;
A
#
# COMPACT_ATOMS: atom_id res chain seq x y z
N MET A 1 -28.96 42.43 -19.09
CA MET A 1 -28.36 42.80 -17.80
C MET A 1 -27.32 41.75 -17.42
N SER A 2 -26.04 42.02 -17.71
CA SER A 2 -24.96 41.07 -17.47
C SER A 2 -24.51 41.09 -16.01
N PRO A 3 -24.34 39.92 -15.35
CA PRO A 3 -23.80 39.88 -14.01
C PRO A 3 -22.34 40.37 -13.96
N CYS A 4 -22.04 41.25 -13.00
CA CYS A 4 -20.73 41.84 -12.80
C CYS A 4 -19.82 40.86 -12.03
N TYR A 5 -18.74 40.39 -12.65
CA TYR A 5 -17.83 39.41 -12.04
C TYR A 5 -16.37 39.83 -12.25
N ARG A 6 -15.59 39.90 -11.17
CA ARG A 6 -14.14 40.20 -11.13
C ARG A 6 -13.40 38.93 -10.67
N TYR A 7 -12.39 38.48 -11.43
CA TYR A 7 -11.54 37.29 -11.17
C TYR A 7 -12.25 35.92 -11.20
N GLY A 8 -13.00 35.62 -12.27
CA GLY A 8 -13.63 34.29 -12.46
C GLY A 8 -14.74 33.87 -11.48
N ARG A 9 -14.94 34.57 -10.36
CA ARG A 9 -15.93 34.22 -9.32
C ARG A 9 -17.34 34.68 -9.62
N LEU A 10 -18.30 33.79 -9.35
CA LEU A 10 -19.74 34.07 -9.44
C LEU A 10 -20.20 34.87 -8.19
N ARG A 11 -20.40 36.18 -8.36
CA ARG A 11 -20.85 37.15 -7.35
C ARG A 11 -22.34 37.50 -7.49
N ASN A 12 -23.22 36.64 -6.98
CA ASN A 12 -24.67 36.87 -7.03
C ASN A 12 -25.10 38.20 -6.38
N HIS A 13 -24.36 38.67 -5.37
CA HIS A 13 -24.64 39.92 -4.67
C HIS A 13 -24.59 41.17 -5.58
N THR A 14 -23.88 41.14 -6.71
CA THR A 14 -23.85 42.30 -7.64
C THR A 14 -25.21 42.59 -8.26
N ARG A 15 -26.12 41.60 -8.32
CA ARG A 15 -27.50 41.80 -8.79
C ARG A 15 -28.37 42.56 -7.80
N LYS A 16 -27.96 42.62 -6.52
CA LYS A 16 -28.67 43.33 -5.44
C LYS A 16 -27.92 44.59 -5.00
N LYS A 17 -27.11 45.19 -5.88
CA LYS A 17 -26.22 46.30 -5.51
C LYS A 17 -26.94 47.48 -4.88
N SER A 18 -28.12 47.87 -5.38
CA SER A 18 -28.94 48.95 -4.80
C SER A 18 -29.32 48.63 -3.34
N ILE A 19 -29.86 47.44 -3.11
CA ILE A 19 -30.28 46.98 -1.77
C ILE A 19 -29.08 46.91 -0.81
N LEU A 20 -27.94 46.41 -1.27
CA LEU A 20 -26.74 46.25 -0.44
C LEU A 20 -26.04 47.57 -0.11
N CYS A 21 -26.21 48.60 -0.95
CA CYS A 21 -25.66 49.93 -0.68
C CYS A 21 -26.43 50.68 0.42
N GLU A 22 -27.71 50.35 0.62
CA GLU A 22 -28.55 50.94 1.67
C GLU A 22 -28.42 50.21 3.02
N ALA A 23 -27.78 49.04 3.05
CA ALA A 23 -27.57 48.27 4.27
C ALA A 23 -26.46 48.88 5.15
N LEU A 24 -26.69 48.90 6.46
CA LEU A 24 -25.68 49.30 7.44
C LEU A 24 -24.56 48.25 7.53
N GLN A 25 -23.32 48.71 7.55
CA GLN A 25 -22.15 47.84 7.71
C GLN A 25 -21.97 47.43 9.18
N HIS A 26 -21.29 46.31 9.38
CA HIS A 26 -20.92 45.82 10.71
C HIS A 26 -19.40 45.88 10.87
N ASN A 27 -18.95 46.25 12.06
CA ASN A 27 -17.56 46.12 12.45
C ASN A 27 -17.32 44.71 13.00
N LEU A 28 -16.25 44.06 12.54
CA LEU A 28 -15.80 42.83 13.16
C LEU A 28 -15.17 43.15 14.52
N PRO A 29 -15.36 42.30 15.55
CA PRO A 29 -14.59 42.40 16.79
C PRO A 29 -13.09 42.27 16.52
N PRO A 30 -12.21 42.84 17.36
CA PRO A 30 -10.80 42.52 17.35
C PRO A 30 -10.61 41.00 17.44
N PHE A 31 -9.87 40.43 16.50
CA PHE A 31 -9.59 38.98 16.46
C PHE A 31 -8.11 38.75 16.69
N THR A 32 -7.80 38.00 17.74
CA THR A 32 -6.44 37.53 18.03
C THR A 32 -6.39 36.04 17.73
N PRO A 33 -5.52 35.57 16.80
CA PRO A 33 -5.34 34.14 16.57
C PRO A 33 -4.99 33.42 17.87
N PRO A 34 -5.54 32.22 18.13
CA PRO A 34 -5.12 31.41 19.28
C PRO A 34 -3.60 31.19 19.27
N PRO A 35 -2.93 31.34 20.43
CA PRO A 35 -1.49 31.08 20.52
C PRO A 35 -1.18 29.61 20.24
N HIS A 36 0.02 29.35 19.72
CA HIS A 36 0.52 28.00 19.52
C HIS A 36 0.68 27.24 20.86
N THR A 37 0.36 25.95 20.83
CA THR A 37 0.48 24.99 21.95
C THR A 37 1.05 23.67 21.43
N GLU A 38 1.52 22.80 22.32
CA GLU A 38 1.98 21.44 21.96
C GLU A 38 0.88 20.59 21.28
N ASP A 39 -0.39 20.87 21.58
CA ASP A 39 -1.55 20.21 20.96
C ASP A 39 -1.93 20.80 19.58
N SER A 40 -1.24 21.85 19.12
CA SER A 40 -1.56 22.52 17.85
C SER A 40 -1.13 21.68 16.66
N VAL A 41 -2.10 21.22 15.86
CA VAL A 41 -1.86 20.47 14.62
C VAL A 41 -2.19 21.32 13.41
N TYR A 42 -1.19 21.59 12.56
CA TYR A 42 -1.34 22.37 11.34
C TYR A 42 -1.40 21.49 10.09
N PRO A 43 -2.14 21.89 9.03
CA PRO A 43 -2.10 21.19 7.76
C PRO A 43 -0.68 21.11 7.19
N MET A 44 -0.30 19.94 6.66
CA MET A 44 0.97 19.75 5.96
C MET A 44 1.11 20.69 4.74
N PRO A 45 2.36 21.04 4.35
CA PRO A 45 2.61 21.73 3.09
C PRO A 45 2.12 20.90 1.90
N ARG A 46 1.80 21.58 0.79
CA ARG A 46 1.30 20.94 -0.43
C ARG A 46 2.09 21.41 -1.65
N VAL A 47 2.29 20.48 -2.58
CA VAL A 47 2.82 20.77 -3.91
C VAL A 47 1.65 20.73 -4.90
N ILE A 48 1.53 21.77 -5.74
CA ILE A 48 0.45 21.87 -6.71
C ILE A 48 0.71 20.88 -7.85
N PHE A 49 -0.21 19.94 -8.04
CA PHE A 49 -0.20 19.07 -9.21
C PHE A 49 -0.54 19.89 -10.46
N ARG A 50 0.21 19.65 -11.53
CA ARG A 50 0.04 20.33 -12.81
C ARG A 50 0.43 19.39 -13.92
N MET A 51 -0.47 19.19 -14.88
CA MET A 51 -0.14 18.42 -16.08
C MET A 51 -0.60 19.08 -17.37
N PHE A 52 -1.64 19.93 -17.32
CA PHE A 52 -2.16 20.59 -18.50
C PHE A 52 -1.86 22.09 -18.57
N ASP A 53 -1.73 22.58 -19.79
CA ASP A 53 -1.82 23.98 -20.14
C ASP A 53 -2.77 24.23 -21.33
N TYR A 54 -2.75 25.44 -21.91
CA TYR A 54 -3.66 25.81 -22.98
C TYR A 54 -3.32 25.15 -24.33
N THR A 55 -2.12 24.61 -24.50
CA THR A 55 -1.68 23.94 -25.74
C THR A 55 -2.24 22.54 -25.86
N ASP A 56 -2.66 21.94 -24.74
CA ASP A 56 -3.29 20.62 -24.70
C ASP A 56 -4.73 20.62 -25.21
N ASP A 57 -5.41 21.78 -25.25
CA ASP A 57 -6.76 21.96 -25.79
C ASP A 57 -6.82 23.13 -26.80
N PRO A 58 -6.17 23.00 -27.98
CA PRO A 58 -5.98 24.13 -28.90
C PRO A 58 -7.28 24.60 -29.57
N GLU A 59 -8.28 23.71 -29.71
CA GLU A 59 -9.58 24.02 -30.33
C GLU A 59 -10.65 24.46 -29.31
N GLY A 60 -10.40 24.22 -28.02
CA GLY A 60 -11.33 24.52 -26.94
C GLY A 60 -11.19 25.93 -26.37
N PRO A 61 -11.96 26.26 -25.31
CA PRO A 61 -11.79 27.49 -24.56
C PRO A 61 -10.39 27.56 -23.96
N VAL A 62 -9.73 28.72 -24.05
CA VAL A 62 -8.37 28.92 -23.51
C VAL A 62 -8.32 28.58 -22.02
N MET A 63 -7.42 27.66 -21.66
CA MET A 63 -7.19 27.27 -20.27
C MET A 63 -6.56 28.42 -19.47
N PRO A 64 -7.09 28.76 -18.27
CA PRO A 64 -6.41 29.68 -17.37
C PRO A 64 -5.01 29.16 -17.00
N GLY A 65 -3.98 29.99 -17.19
CA GLY A 65 -2.58 29.61 -16.92
C GLY A 65 -2.31 29.29 -15.44
N SER A 66 -1.23 28.54 -15.17
CA SER A 66 -0.92 28.01 -13.84
C SER A 66 -0.75 29.06 -12.75
N HIS A 67 -0.32 30.28 -13.11
CA HIS A 67 -0.15 31.40 -12.17
C HIS A 67 -1.38 32.32 -12.09
N SER A 68 -2.51 31.93 -12.67
CA SER A 68 -3.77 32.70 -12.61
C SER A 68 -4.61 32.33 -11.38
N VAL A 69 -5.27 33.32 -10.79
CA VAL A 69 -6.21 33.10 -9.68
C VAL A 69 -7.45 32.33 -10.14
N GLU A 70 -7.79 32.42 -11.43
CA GLU A 70 -8.85 31.64 -12.05
C GLU A 70 -8.55 30.14 -11.95
N ARG A 71 -7.32 29.71 -12.28
CA ARG A 71 -6.90 28.30 -12.18
C ARG A 71 -7.05 27.79 -10.75
N PHE A 72 -6.53 28.55 -9.78
CA PHE A 72 -6.66 28.23 -8.36
C PHE A 72 -8.12 28.09 -7.90
N VAL A 73 -8.98 29.06 -8.24
CA VAL A 73 -10.39 29.05 -7.82
C VAL A 73 -11.17 27.91 -8.47
N ILE A 74 -10.89 27.58 -9.74
CA ILE A 74 -11.53 26.45 -10.42
C ILE A 74 -11.17 25.15 -9.70
N GLU A 75 -9.89 24.90 -9.48
CA GLU A 75 -9.41 23.67 -8.86
C GLU A 75 -9.92 23.51 -7.44
N GLU A 76 -9.82 24.56 -6.62
CA GLU A 76 -10.32 24.55 -5.24
C GLU A 76 -11.82 24.24 -5.16
N ASN A 77 -12.62 24.83 -6.06
CA ASN A 77 -14.05 24.54 -6.10
C ASN A 77 -14.35 23.10 -6.53
N LEU A 78 -13.62 22.56 -7.52
CA LEU A 78 -13.79 21.18 -7.96
C LEU A 78 -13.38 20.19 -6.86
N HIS A 79 -12.28 20.44 -6.14
CA HIS A 79 -11.91 19.69 -4.93
C HIS A 79 -13.02 19.74 -3.87
N CYS A 80 -13.61 20.92 -3.62
CA CYS A 80 -14.72 21.06 -2.68
C CYS A 80 -15.98 20.30 -3.11
N ILE A 81 -16.27 20.24 -4.42
CA ILE A 81 -17.37 19.44 -4.96
C ILE A 81 -17.13 17.96 -4.72
N ILE A 82 -15.92 17.45 -5.03
CA ILE A 82 -15.56 16.05 -4.76
C ILE A 82 -15.70 15.77 -3.26
N LYS A 83 -15.10 16.60 -2.40
CA LYS A 83 -15.20 16.47 -0.95
C LYS A 83 -16.65 16.43 -0.44
N SER A 84 -17.55 17.17 -1.07
CA SER A 84 -18.97 17.21 -0.68
C SER A 84 -19.76 15.98 -1.13
N HIS A 85 -19.34 15.33 -2.22
CA HIS A 85 -20.15 14.31 -2.90
C HIS A 85 -19.44 12.96 -3.14
N TRP A 86 -18.23 12.76 -2.61
CA TRP A 86 -17.38 11.58 -2.91
C TRP A 86 -18.04 10.22 -2.65
N LYS A 87 -19.00 10.15 -1.71
CA LYS A 87 -19.76 8.93 -1.40
C LYS A 87 -20.76 8.55 -2.50
N GLU A 88 -21.23 9.53 -3.28
CA GLU A 88 -22.28 9.40 -4.28
C GLU A 88 -21.74 9.67 -5.68
N ARG A 89 -21.04 8.69 -6.27
CA ARG A 89 -20.27 8.88 -7.53
C ARG A 89 -21.06 9.52 -8.69
N LYS A 90 -22.34 9.19 -8.85
CA LYS A 90 -23.21 9.76 -9.90
C LYS A 90 -23.49 11.23 -9.63
N THR A 91 -23.83 11.57 -8.39
CA THR A 91 -24.05 12.95 -7.96
C THR A 91 -22.77 13.76 -8.07
N CYS A 92 -21.64 13.21 -7.63
CA CYS A 92 -20.33 13.84 -7.76
C CYS A 92 -19.99 14.18 -9.21
N ALA A 93 -20.10 13.19 -10.12
CA ALA A 93 -19.87 13.40 -11.55
C ALA A 93 -20.80 14.47 -12.15
N ALA A 94 -22.10 14.43 -11.82
CA ALA A 94 -23.06 15.42 -12.28
C ALA A 94 -22.74 16.83 -11.78
N GLN A 95 -22.37 16.98 -10.51
CA GLN A 95 -22.00 18.27 -9.92
C GLN A 95 -20.74 18.84 -10.59
N LEU A 96 -19.72 18.01 -10.83
CA LEU A 96 -18.50 18.41 -11.53
C LEU A 96 -18.79 18.90 -12.96
N VAL A 97 -19.56 18.14 -13.74
CA VAL A 97 -19.92 18.51 -15.12
C VAL A 97 -20.81 19.76 -15.16
N SER A 98 -21.62 19.98 -14.14
CA SER A 98 -22.48 21.16 -14.01
C SER A 98 -21.80 22.40 -13.41
N TYR A 99 -20.48 22.34 -13.17
CA TYR A 99 -19.74 23.42 -12.52
C TYR A 99 -19.95 24.76 -13.24
N PRO A 100 -20.51 25.78 -12.55
CA PRO A 100 -20.85 27.03 -13.21
C PRO A 100 -19.63 27.95 -13.34
N GLY A 101 -19.25 28.27 -14.58
CA GLY A 101 -18.21 29.25 -14.90
C GLY A 101 -18.76 30.54 -15.52
N LYS A 102 -18.11 31.67 -15.28
CA LYS A 102 -18.43 32.95 -15.96
C LYS A 102 -18.10 32.89 -17.45
N ASN A 103 -16.87 32.49 -17.75
CA ASN A 103 -16.35 32.33 -19.09
C ASN A 103 -16.33 30.84 -19.42
N LYS A 104 -16.37 30.50 -20.71
CA LYS A 104 -16.11 29.13 -21.13
C LYS A 104 -14.69 28.76 -20.69
N ILE A 105 -14.55 27.60 -20.05
CA ILE A 105 -13.30 26.99 -19.63
C ILE A 105 -13.25 25.56 -20.18
N PRO A 106 -12.06 24.97 -20.38
CA PRO A 106 -11.93 23.58 -20.78
C PRO A 106 -12.22 22.66 -19.58
N LEU A 107 -13.48 22.59 -19.17
CA LEU A 107 -13.92 21.98 -17.91
C LEU A 107 -13.52 20.50 -17.79
N ASN A 108 -13.59 19.74 -18.88
CA ASN A 108 -13.17 18.33 -18.89
C ASN A 108 -11.70 18.16 -18.49
N TYR A 109 -10.80 19.02 -18.99
CA TYR A 109 -9.38 19.00 -18.61
C TYR A 109 -9.19 19.35 -17.14
N HIS A 110 -9.89 20.38 -16.63
CA HIS A 110 -9.84 20.71 -15.21
C HIS A 110 -10.35 19.58 -14.31
N ILE A 111 -11.45 18.91 -14.68
CA ILE A 111 -11.98 17.78 -13.92
C ILE A 111 -10.96 16.63 -13.88
N VAL A 112 -10.41 16.25 -15.04
CA VAL A 112 -9.43 15.16 -15.13
C VAL A 112 -8.17 15.49 -14.33
N GLU A 113 -7.65 16.72 -14.46
CA GLU A 113 -6.47 17.16 -13.73
C GLU A 113 -6.69 17.21 -12.22
N VAL A 114 -7.84 17.69 -11.75
CA VAL A 114 -8.19 17.71 -10.32
C VAL A 114 -8.31 16.30 -9.76
N ILE A 115 -8.89 15.36 -10.53
CA ILE A 115 -8.98 13.95 -10.11
C ILE A 115 -7.59 13.32 -9.99
N PHE A 116 -6.69 13.56 -10.95
CA PHE A 116 -5.32 13.06 -10.85
C PHE A 116 -4.49 13.80 -9.79
N ALA A 117 -4.76 15.09 -9.56
CA ALA A 117 -4.17 15.85 -8.45
C ALA A 117 -4.50 15.20 -7.10
N GLU A 118 -5.76 14.80 -6.89
CA GLU A 118 -6.15 14.08 -5.69
C GLU A 118 -5.53 12.68 -5.63
N LEU A 119 -5.62 11.90 -6.72
CA LEU A 119 -5.08 10.53 -6.77
C LEU A 119 -3.57 10.49 -6.51
N PHE A 120 -2.82 11.47 -7.03
CA PHE A 120 -1.36 11.55 -6.88
C PHE A 120 -0.92 12.47 -5.74
N GLN A 121 -1.85 12.94 -4.89
CA GLN A 121 -1.51 13.74 -3.73
C GLN A 121 -0.63 12.95 -2.76
N LEU A 122 0.50 13.53 -2.36
CA LEU A 122 1.35 13.02 -1.29
C LEU A 122 1.07 13.83 -0.01
N PRO A 123 0.96 13.19 1.18
CA PRO A 123 1.25 11.78 1.45
C PRO A 123 0.17 10.78 0.97
N ALA A 124 -1.10 11.20 0.99
CA ALA A 124 -2.23 10.35 0.59
C ALA A 124 -3.32 11.16 -0.14
N PRO A 125 -4.15 10.50 -0.97
CA PRO A 125 -5.33 11.13 -1.55
C PRO A 125 -6.34 11.51 -0.47
N PRO A 126 -7.16 12.56 -0.69
CA PRO A 126 -8.24 12.92 0.24
C PRO A 126 -9.28 11.81 0.47
N HIS A 127 -9.48 10.94 -0.52
CA HIS A 127 -10.46 9.85 -0.49
C HIS A 127 -9.84 8.53 -0.95
N ILE A 128 -10.53 7.41 -0.71
CA ILE A 128 -10.05 6.09 -1.10
C ILE A 128 -9.80 5.99 -2.62
N ASP A 129 -8.63 5.46 -3.02
CA ASP A 129 -8.12 5.45 -4.40
C ASP A 129 -9.15 4.94 -5.43
N VAL A 130 -9.90 3.87 -5.09
CA VAL A 130 -10.89 3.25 -5.98
C VAL A 130 -12.05 4.17 -6.35
N MET A 131 -12.34 5.18 -5.51
CA MET A 131 -13.39 6.17 -5.78
C MET A 131 -13.10 6.90 -7.10
N TYR A 132 -11.86 7.34 -7.31
CA TYR A 132 -11.44 8.08 -8.51
C TYR A 132 -11.59 7.27 -9.80
N THR A 133 -11.28 5.97 -9.78
CA THR A 133 -11.52 5.08 -10.93
C THR A 133 -13.00 5.07 -11.30
N THR A 134 -13.89 4.89 -10.33
CA THR A 134 -15.33 4.83 -10.59
C THR A 134 -15.94 6.18 -10.94
N LEU A 135 -15.39 7.28 -10.40
CA LEU A 135 -15.79 8.64 -10.73
C LEU A 135 -15.50 8.97 -12.19
N LEU A 136 -14.30 8.63 -12.68
CA LEU A 136 -13.91 8.79 -14.09
C LEU A 136 -14.80 7.95 -15.02
N ILE A 137 -15.19 6.75 -14.60
CA ILE A 137 -16.15 5.93 -15.37
C ILE A 137 -17.52 6.62 -15.48
N GLU A 138 -18.05 7.16 -14.38
CA GLU A 138 -19.34 7.90 -14.42
C GLU A 138 -19.24 9.19 -15.24
N LEU A 139 -18.10 9.87 -15.18
CA LEU A 139 -17.80 11.04 -16.02
C LEU A 139 -17.78 10.70 -17.51
N CYS A 140 -17.16 9.59 -17.92
CA CYS A 140 -17.21 9.11 -19.31
C CYS A 140 -18.63 8.77 -19.77
N LYS A 141 -19.52 8.32 -18.87
CA LYS A 141 -20.94 8.09 -19.21
C LYS A 141 -21.70 9.41 -19.42
N LEU A 142 -21.41 10.44 -18.62
CA LEU A 142 -22.06 11.74 -18.73
C LEU A 142 -21.55 12.58 -19.91
N GLN A 143 -20.28 12.40 -20.31
CA GLN A 143 -19.63 13.15 -21.39
C GLN A 143 -18.95 12.19 -22.41
N PRO A 144 -19.70 11.29 -23.07
CA PRO A 144 -19.12 10.23 -23.90
C PRO A 144 -18.41 10.71 -25.17
N GLY A 145 -18.76 11.91 -25.65
CA GLY A 145 -18.19 12.47 -26.88
C GLY A 145 -16.88 13.25 -26.69
N SER A 146 -16.44 13.51 -25.45
CA SER A 146 -15.30 14.40 -25.19
C SER A 146 -14.40 13.94 -24.05
N LEU A 147 -14.95 13.40 -22.96
CA LEU A 147 -14.17 13.05 -21.76
C LEU A 147 -13.26 11.82 -21.95
N PRO A 148 -13.67 10.75 -22.68
CA PRO A 148 -12.75 9.66 -22.99
C PRO A 148 -11.48 10.11 -23.74
N GLN A 149 -11.58 11.08 -24.65
CA GLN A 149 -10.43 11.59 -25.39
C GLN A 149 -9.48 12.37 -24.48
N VAL A 150 -10.01 13.26 -23.63
CA VAL A 150 -9.20 14.00 -22.64
C VAL A 150 -8.52 13.03 -21.67
N LEU A 151 -9.22 11.96 -21.26
CA LEU A 151 -8.65 10.95 -20.36
C LEU A 151 -7.55 10.11 -21.04
N ALA A 152 -7.73 9.76 -22.32
CA ALA A 152 -6.71 9.05 -23.09
C ALA A 152 -5.45 9.93 -23.26
N GLN A 153 -5.62 11.21 -23.61
CA GLN A 153 -4.52 12.18 -23.68
C GLN A 153 -3.82 12.35 -22.33
N ALA A 154 -4.58 12.46 -21.23
CA ALA A 154 -4.01 12.52 -19.89
C ALA A 154 -3.16 11.29 -19.57
N THR A 155 -3.65 10.10 -19.93
CA THR A 155 -2.96 8.82 -19.72
C THR A 155 -1.65 8.78 -20.50
N GLU A 156 -1.67 9.23 -21.75
CA GLU A 156 -0.49 9.35 -22.61
C GLU A 156 0.56 10.28 -22.00
N MET A 157 0.13 11.46 -21.55
CA MET A 157 1.03 12.43 -20.90
C MET A 157 1.62 11.89 -19.59
N LEU A 158 0.84 11.16 -18.79
CA LEU A 158 1.33 10.51 -17.57
C LEU A 158 2.38 9.45 -17.89
N TYR A 159 2.14 8.60 -18.91
CA TYR A 159 3.09 7.61 -19.38
C TYR A 159 4.41 8.26 -19.86
N MET A 160 4.30 9.30 -20.69
CA MET A 160 5.47 10.01 -21.23
C MET A 160 6.29 10.75 -20.16
N ARG A 161 5.71 10.99 -18.97
CA ARG A 161 6.36 11.66 -17.83
C ARG A 161 6.73 10.70 -16.68
N LEU A 162 6.70 9.38 -16.92
CA LEU A 162 7.01 8.36 -15.91
C LEU A 162 8.43 8.44 -15.35
N ASP A 163 9.40 8.92 -16.15
CA ASP A 163 10.83 8.89 -15.80
C ASP A 163 11.14 9.54 -14.45
N THR A 164 10.43 10.62 -14.13
CA THR A 164 10.58 11.38 -12.88
C THR A 164 9.36 11.27 -11.96
N MET A 165 8.35 10.46 -12.30
CA MET A 165 7.20 10.26 -11.44
C MET A 165 7.64 9.52 -10.16
N ASN A 166 7.15 9.97 -9.01
CA ASN A 166 7.44 9.31 -7.74
C ASN A 166 6.80 7.92 -7.69
N THR A 167 7.52 6.92 -7.18
CA THR A 167 7.10 5.51 -7.11
C THR A 167 5.73 5.35 -6.45
N THR A 168 5.40 6.13 -5.41
CA THR A 168 4.08 6.08 -4.75
C THR A 168 2.95 6.48 -5.71
N CYS A 169 3.19 7.47 -6.58
CA CYS A 169 2.22 7.89 -7.60
C CYS A 169 2.15 6.88 -8.76
N VAL A 170 3.30 6.31 -9.16
CA VAL A 170 3.36 5.24 -10.17
C VAL A 170 2.52 4.03 -9.74
N ASP A 171 2.61 3.59 -8.47
CA ASP A 171 1.76 2.52 -7.94
C ASP A 171 0.26 2.82 -8.13
N ARG A 172 -0.16 4.04 -7.80
CA ARG A 172 -1.56 4.47 -7.94
C ARG A 172 -1.96 4.55 -9.41
N PHE A 173 -1.05 4.97 -10.28
CA PHE A 173 -1.29 5.02 -11.72
C PHE A 173 -1.45 3.62 -12.31
N ILE A 174 -0.59 2.66 -11.93
CA ILE A 174 -0.69 1.25 -12.31
C ILE A 174 -2.06 0.68 -11.87
N ASN A 175 -2.42 0.88 -10.60
CA ASN A 175 -3.68 0.37 -10.05
C ASN A 175 -4.91 1.01 -10.69
N TRP A 176 -4.89 2.32 -10.92
CA TRP A 176 -5.98 3.03 -11.59
C TRP A 176 -6.11 2.58 -13.04
N PHE A 177 -5.02 2.54 -13.80
CA PHE A 177 -5.06 2.27 -15.23
C PHE A 177 -5.47 0.83 -15.52
N SER A 178 -4.87 -0.14 -14.83
CA SER A 178 -5.24 -1.55 -14.99
C SER A 178 -6.71 -1.83 -14.65
N HIS A 179 -7.24 -1.20 -13.59
CA HIS A 179 -8.66 -1.29 -13.22
C HIS A 179 -9.56 -0.50 -14.19
N HIS A 180 -9.12 0.64 -14.71
CA HIS A 180 -9.84 1.36 -15.76
C HIS A 180 -9.99 0.47 -17.01
N LEU A 181 -8.90 -0.11 -17.50
CA LEU A 181 -8.88 -1.01 -18.65
C LEU A 181 -9.84 -2.19 -18.48
N SER A 182 -9.91 -2.80 -17.30
CA SER A 182 -10.82 -3.93 -17.06
C SER A 182 -12.30 -3.57 -17.23
N ASN A 183 -12.66 -2.29 -17.08
CA ASN A 183 -14.03 -1.79 -17.29
C ASN A 183 -14.34 -1.48 -18.78
N PHE A 184 -13.32 -1.44 -19.65
CA PHE A 184 -13.42 -1.15 -21.08
C PHE A 184 -12.80 -2.26 -21.94
N GLN A 185 -13.02 -3.52 -21.54
CA GLN A 185 -12.61 -4.73 -22.26
C GLN A 185 -11.09 -4.84 -22.52
N PHE A 186 -10.28 -4.14 -21.72
CA PHE A 186 -8.84 -4.02 -21.85
C PHE A 186 -8.36 -3.45 -23.18
N ARG A 187 -9.14 -2.55 -23.78
CA ARG A 187 -8.77 -1.88 -25.03
C ARG A 187 -7.81 -0.74 -24.74
N TRP A 188 -6.61 -0.81 -25.33
CA TRP A 188 -5.62 0.26 -25.34
C TRP A 188 -4.78 0.15 -26.62
N SER A 189 -4.29 1.28 -27.13
CA SER A 189 -3.37 1.34 -28.26
C SER A 189 -1.93 1.13 -27.79
N TRP A 190 -1.59 -0.09 -27.39
CA TRP A 190 -0.26 -0.43 -26.84
C TRP A 190 0.91 -0.05 -27.74
N GLU A 191 0.73 -0.04 -29.06
CA GLU A 191 1.77 0.36 -30.03
C GLU A 191 2.23 1.81 -29.87
N ASP A 192 1.40 2.69 -29.29
CA ASP A 192 1.78 4.08 -28.99
C ASP A 192 2.93 4.13 -27.95
N TRP A 193 3.10 3.05 -27.18
CA TRP A 193 4.11 2.90 -26.14
C TRP A 193 5.27 1.98 -26.55
N SER A 194 5.46 1.75 -27.85
CA SER A 194 6.55 0.89 -28.36
C SER A 194 7.95 1.43 -28.05
N ASP A 195 8.06 2.70 -27.60
CA ASP A 195 9.31 3.28 -27.11
C ASP A 195 9.89 2.53 -25.89
N CYS A 196 9.05 1.89 -25.06
CA CYS A 196 9.52 1.14 -23.89
C CYS A 196 10.26 -0.17 -24.26
N LEU A 197 10.00 -0.74 -25.44
CA LEU A 197 10.52 -2.06 -25.84
C LEU A 197 12.04 -2.06 -26.07
N THR A 198 12.62 -0.89 -26.28
CA THR A 198 14.07 -0.71 -26.53
C THR A 198 14.83 -0.20 -25.31
N GLN A 199 14.13 0.07 -24.20
CA GLN A 199 14.73 0.58 -22.97
C GLN A 199 15.19 -0.57 -22.06
N ASP A 200 16.03 -0.25 -21.07
CA ASP A 200 16.34 -1.18 -19.99
C ASP A 200 15.03 -1.63 -19.31
N PRO A 201 14.77 -2.94 -19.14
CA PRO A 201 13.59 -3.44 -18.44
C PRO A 201 13.32 -2.77 -17.09
N GLU A 202 14.34 -2.36 -16.34
CA GLU A 202 14.14 -1.67 -15.05
C GLU A 202 13.78 -0.18 -15.18
N SER A 203 13.78 0.38 -16.39
CA SER A 203 13.33 1.75 -16.65
C SER A 203 11.84 1.94 -16.35
N PRO A 204 11.39 3.15 -15.97
CA PRO A 204 10.03 3.39 -15.51
C PRO A 204 8.93 2.96 -16.50
N LYS A 205 9.11 3.22 -17.80
CA LYS A 205 8.11 2.89 -18.83
C LYS A 205 7.89 1.38 -19.04
N PRO A 206 8.90 0.56 -19.38
CA PRO A 206 8.69 -0.88 -19.54
C PRO A 206 8.26 -1.54 -18.23
N LYS A 207 8.77 -1.06 -17.08
CA LYS A 207 8.34 -1.53 -15.76
C LYS A 207 6.86 -1.24 -15.50
N PHE A 208 6.40 -0.02 -15.80
CA PHE A 208 4.98 0.35 -15.71
C PHE A 208 4.10 -0.60 -16.54
N VAL A 209 4.47 -0.86 -17.79
CA VAL A 209 3.71 -1.77 -18.67
C VAL A 209 3.66 -3.19 -18.09
N ARG A 210 4.77 -3.75 -17.61
CA ARG A 210 4.78 -5.08 -16.97
C ARG A 210 3.84 -5.15 -15.77
N GLU A 211 3.91 -4.16 -14.89
CA GLU A 211 3.08 -4.12 -13.67
C GLU A 211 1.59 -3.91 -13.99
N VAL A 212 1.27 -3.10 -15.01
CA VAL A 212 -0.11 -2.94 -15.50
C VAL A 212 -0.65 -4.25 -16.06
N LEU A 213 0.11 -4.93 -16.92
CA LEU A 213 -0.31 -6.21 -17.51
C LEU A 213 -0.46 -7.30 -16.43
N GLU A 214 0.42 -7.33 -15.43
CA GLU A 214 0.28 -8.21 -14.28
C GLU A 214 -1.02 -7.93 -13.50
N LYS A 215 -1.34 -6.65 -13.27
CA LYS A 215 -2.60 -6.26 -12.62
C LYS A 215 -3.83 -6.59 -13.46
N CYS A 216 -3.78 -6.39 -14.77
CA CYS A 216 -4.84 -6.81 -15.68
C CYS A 216 -5.06 -8.32 -15.64
N MET A 217 -3.99 -9.12 -15.54
CA MET A 217 -4.10 -10.59 -15.41
C MET A 217 -4.81 -10.98 -14.10
N ARG A 218 -4.55 -10.29 -12.98
CA ARG A 218 -5.26 -10.55 -11.71
C ARG A 218 -6.77 -10.24 -11.78
N LEU A 219 -7.19 -9.40 -12.72
CA LEU A 219 -8.59 -9.08 -13.03
C LEU A 219 -9.14 -9.89 -14.22
N SER A 220 -8.35 -10.80 -14.76
CA SER A 220 -8.65 -11.60 -15.95
C SER A 220 -7.97 -12.97 -15.84
N TYR A 221 -7.42 -13.49 -16.93
CA TYR A 221 -6.62 -14.71 -16.98
C TYR A 221 -5.48 -14.57 -17.99
N HIS A 222 -4.41 -15.35 -17.81
CA HIS A 222 -3.15 -15.23 -18.56
C HIS A 222 -3.34 -15.14 -20.09
N GLN A 223 -4.08 -16.08 -20.69
CA GLN A 223 -4.31 -16.09 -22.14
C GLN A 223 -5.00 -14.81 -22.63
N ARG A 224 -5.97 -14.28 -21.88
CA ARG A 224 -6.65 -13.04 -22.27
C ARG A 224 -5.69 -11.87 -22.36
N ILE A 225 -4.74 -11.77 -21.43
CA ILE A 225 -3.78 -10.66 -21.40
C ILE A 225 -2.74 -10.78 -22.52
N LEU A 226 -2.34 -12.00 -22.86
CA LEU A 226 -1.52 -12.26 -24.05
C LEU A 226 -2.23 -11.84 -25.34
N ASP A 227 -3.55 -12.07 -25.45
CA ASP A 227 -4.32 -11.81 -26.67
C ASP A 227 -4.63 -10.31 -26.90
N ILE A 228 -4.64 -9.46 -25.86
CA ILE A 228 -4.98 -8.03 -25.99
C ILE A 228 -3.80 -7.14 -26.36
N VAL A 229 -2.57 -7.65 -26.26
CA VAL A 229 -1.35 -6.89 -26.60
C VAL A 229 -0.82 -7.31 -27.97
N PRO A 230 -0.08 -6.42 -28.65
CA PRO A 230 0.62 -6.79 -29.87
C PRO A 230 1.70 -7.86 -29.61
N PRO A 231 2.10 -8.65 -30.64
CA PRO A 231 3.13 -9.68 -30.48
C PRO A 231 4.46 -9.16 -29.92
N THR A 232 4.83 -7.92 -30.24
CA THR A 232 6.04 -7.22 -29.77
C THR A 232 6.05 -7.02 -28.25
N PHE A 233 4.88 -6.94 -27.61
CA PHE A 233 4.73 -6.74 -26.16
C PHE A 233 4.66 -8.05 -25.36
N SER A 234 4.63 -9.21 -26.02
CA SER A 234 4.49 -10.52 -25.35
C SER A 234 5.57 -10.78 -24.29
N ALA A 235 6.79 -10.26 -24.47
CA ALA A 235 7.88 -10.36 -23.50
C ALA A 235 7.64 -9.56 -22.21
N LEU A 236 6.72 -8.59 -22.22
CA LEU A 236 6.32 -7.79 -21.06
C LEU A 236 5.11 -8.40 -20.33
N CYS A 237 4.45 -9.41 -20.90
CA CYS A 237 3.32 -10.06 -20.26
C CYS A 237 3.77 -10.82 -18.99
N PRO A 238 2.90 -10.89 -17.97
CA PRO A 238 3.17 -11.69 -16.79
C PRO A 238 3.27 -13.18 -17.16
N ALA A 239 4.15 -13.90 -16.47
CA ALA A 239 4.22 -15.35 -16.58
C ALA A 239 2.90 -16.01 -16.14
N ASN A 240 2.64 -17.23 -16.63
CA ASN A 240 1.48 -18.01 -16.23
C ASN A 240 1.56 -18.34 -14.73
N PRO A 241 0.51 -18.06 -13.92
CA PRO A 241 0.54 -18.22 -12.46
C PRO A 241 0.40 -19.68 -12.01
N THR A 242 1.37 -20.52 -12.35
CA THR A 242 1.41 -21.93 -11.99
C THR A 242 2.17 -22.19 -10.69
N CYS A 243 1.75 -23.22 -9.96
CA CYS A 243 2.48 -23.76 -8.81
C CYS A 243 3.76 -24.47 -9.26
N ILE A 244 4.85 -24.28 -8.55
CA ILE A 244 6.12 -24.99 -8.78
C ILE A 244 6.31 -25.99 -7.63
N TYR A 245 6.21 -27.28 -7.94
CA TYR A 245 6.40 -28.33 -6.94
C TYR A 245 7.77 -28.99 -7.11
N LYS A 246 8.64 -28.80 -6.11
CA LYS A 246 10.03 -29.29 -6.13
C LYS A 246 10.15 -30.81 -6.28
N TYR A 247 9.17 -31.56 -5.77
CA TYR A 247 9.15 -33.03 -5.72
C TYR A 247 8.11 -33.64 -6.69
N GLY A 248 7.85 -32.97 -7.82
CA GLY A 248 6.96 -33.45 -8.87
C GLY A 248 7.57 -34.56 -9.74
N ASP A 249 6.82 -35.03 -10.74
CA ASP A 249 7.20 -36.17 -11.59
C ASP A 249 8.50 -35.96 -12.39
N GLU A 250 8.83 -34.71 -12.74
CA GLU A 250 10.07 -34.36 -13.45
C GLU A 250 11.29 -34.20 -12.51
N SER A 251 11.10 -34.31 -11.20
CA SER A 251 12.17 -34.12 -10.21
C SER A 251 13.01 -35.39 -10.02
N SER A 252 14.31 -35.22 -9.71
CA SER A 252 15.17 -36.35 -9.38
C SER A 252 14.82 -36.94 -8.01
N ASN A 253 14.73 -38.26 -7.93
CA ASN A 253 14.55 -38.99 -6.67
C ASN A 253 15.75 -38.83 -5.71
N SER A 254 16.88 -38.29 -6.20
CA SER A 254 18.06 -37.96 -5.38
C SER A 254 17.90 -36.69 -4.55
N LEU A 255 16.79 -35.94 -4.70
CA LEU A 255 16.55 -34.74 -3.91
C LEU A 255 16.38 -35.09 -2.41
N PRO A 256 16.99 -34.31 -1.49
CA PRO A 256 16.80 -34.51 -0.06
C PRO A 256 15.31 -34.49 0.31
N GLY A 257 14.88 -35.51 1.06
CA GLY A 257 13.50 -35.64 1.53
C GLY A 257 12.48 -36.06 0.46
N HIS A 258 12.90 -36.46 -0.76
CA HIS A 258 11.98 -36.84 -1.84
C HIS A 258 11.01 -37.96 -1.44
N SER A 259 11.51 -39.04 -0.82
CA SER A 259 10.67 -40.15 -0.35
C SER A 259 9.61 -39.67 0.66
N VAL A 260 10.01 -38.80 1.59
CA VAL A 260 9.11 -38.22 2.60
C VAL A 260 8.06 -37.32 1.95
N ALA A 261 8.44 -36.49 0.97
CA ALA A 261 7.50 -35.66 0.23
C ALA A 261 6.41 -36.50 -0.49
N LEU A 262 6.79 -37.65 -1.07
CA LEU A 262 5.82 -38.59 -1.65
C LEU A 262 4.90 -39.20 -0.59
N CYS A 263 5.44 -39.61 0.57
CA CYS A 263 4.64 -40.10 1.70
C CYS A 263 3.65 -39.05 2.21
N LEU A 264 4.09 -37.80 2.37
CA LEU A 264 3.23 -36.67 2.73
C LEU A 264 2.13 -36.45 1.68
N ALA A 265 2.46 -36.57 0.39
CA ALA A 265 1.49 -36.37 -0.68
C ALA A 265 0.36 -37.41 -0.62
N VAL A 266 0.70 -38.66 -0.32
CA VAL A 266 -0.29 -39.74 -0.09
C VAL A 266 -1.11 -39.46 1.16
N ALA A 267 -0.46 -39.11 2.28
CA ALA A 267 -1.10 -38.84 3.56
C ALA A 267 -2.11 -37.68 3.49
N PHE A 268 -1.76 -36.57 2.83
CA PHE A 268 -2.68 -35.45 2.64
C PHE A 268 -3.90 -35.86 1.80
N LYS A 269 -3.70 -36.65 0.74
CA LYS A 269 -4.81 -37.17 -0.10
C LYS A 269 -5.73 -38.13 0.68
N SER A 270 -5.18 -38.91 1.62
CA SER A 270 -5.94 -39.79 2.51
C SER A 270 -6.51 -39.09 3.75
N LYS A 271 -6.48 -37.75 3.78
CA LYS A 271 -7.03 -36.89 4.85
C LYS A 271 -6.35 -37.07 6.22
N ALA A 272 -5.04 -37.29 6.24
CA ALA A 272 -4.26 -37.45 7.46
C ALA A 272 -4.49 -36.37 8.55
N THR A 273 -4.26 -36.77 9.80
CA THR A 273 -4.27 -35.92 11.00
C THR A 273 -2.93 -35.21 11.21
N ASN A 274 -2.83 -34.24 12.14
CA ASN A 274 -1.56 -33.60 12.47
C ASN A 274 -0.52 -34.62 12.96
N ASP A 275 -0.94 -35.57 13.81
CA ASP A 275 -0.06 -36.62 14.37
C ASP A 275 0.54 -37.52 13.29
N GLU A 276 -0.26 -37.91 12.30
CA GLU A 276 0.22 -38.70 11.16
C GLU A 276 1.27 -37.93 10.35
N ILE A 277 1.06 -36.63 10.14
CA ILE A 277 2.04 -35.77 9.46
C ILE A 277 3.31 -35.62 10.29
N PHE A 278 3.21 -35.38 11.60
CA PHE A 278 4.38 -35.35 12.49
C PHE A 278 5.14 -36.67 12.47
N SER A 279 4.44 -37.80 12.47
CA SER A 279 5.05 -39.12 12.40
C SER A 279 5.87 -39.29 11.13
N ILE A 280 5.35 -38.87 9.98
CA ILE A 280 6.07 -38.93 8.69
C ILE A 280 7.28 -38.00 8.70
N LEU A 281 7.14 -36.81 9.31
CA LEU A 281 8.22 -35.83 9.36
C LEU A 281 9.37 -36.24 10.27
N LYS A 282 9.17 -37.14 11.26
CA LYS A 282 10.25 -37.61 12.15
C LYS A 282 11.43 -38.21 11.39
N ASP A 283 11.17 -38.86 10.26
CA ASP A 283 12.17 -39.54 9.44
C ASP A 283 13.02 -38.59 8.57
N VAL A 284 12.78 -37.27 8.64
CA VAL A 284 13.52 -36.28 7.86
C VAL A 284 14.83 -35.91 8.58
N PRO A 285 16.00 -36.10 7.94
CA PRO A 285 17.29 -35.73 8.54
C PRO A 285 17.36 -34.21 8.74
N ASN A 286 18.02 -33.76 9.81
CA ASN A 286 18.28 -32.34 10.00
C ASN A 286 19.64 -31.97 9.38
N PRO A 287 19.68 -31.17 8.29
CA PRO A 287 20.96 -30.76 7.70
C PRO A 287 21.77 -29.82 8.59
N ASN A 288 21.17 -29.28 9.67
CA ASN A 288 21.83 -28.39 10.62
C ASN A 288 22.34 -29.11 11.88
N GLN A 289 22.12 -30.43 12.03
CA GLN A 289 22.66 -31.19 13.15
C GLN A 289 24.05 -31.73 12.79
N GLU A 290 25.05 -31.43 13.62
CA GLU A 290 26.32 -32.16 13.66
C GLU A 290 26.16 -33.43 14.51
N ASP A 291 26.97 -34.47 14.28
CA ASP A 291 26.81 -35.82 14.88
C ASP A 291 26.90 -35.86 16.44
N ASP A 292 27.26 -34.75 17.10
CA ASP A 292 27.49 -34.64 18.56
C ASP A 292 26.51 -33.72 19.31
N ASP A 293 25.46 -33.18 18.68
CA ASP A 293 24.49 -32.29 19.35
C ASP A 293 23.32 -33.05 20.00
N ASP A 294 23.18 -32.90 21.33
CA ASP A 294 22.07 -33.43 22.14
C ASP A 294 20.68 -33.04 21.60
N GLU A 295 19.68 -33.90 21.86
CA GLU A 295 18.28 -33.88 21.41
C GLU A 295 17.46 -32.62 21.82
N GLY A 296 17.89 -31.42 21.45
CA GLY A 296 17.09 -30.21 21.49
C GLY A 296 16.10 -30.15 20.32
N PHE A 297 14.96 -29.46 20.51
CA PHE A 297 14.05 -29.07 19.42
C PHE A 297 14.76 -28.07 18.48
N SER A 298 15.61 -28.59 17.59
CA SER A 298 16.39 -27.82 16.64
C SER A 298 15.55 -27.50 15.39
N PHE A 299 15.66 -26.26 14.92
CA PHE A 299 15.13 -25.83 13.62
C PHE A 299 15.63 -26.80 12.53
N ASN A 300 14.70 -27.42 11.81
CA ASN A 300 15.01 -28.35 10.72
C ASN A 300 14.44 -27.80 9.41
N PRO A 301 15.28 -27.24 8.53
CA PRO A 301 14.81 -26.62 7.30
C PRO A 301 14.20 -27.64 6.33
N LEU A 302 14.75 -28.84 6.25
CA LEU A 302 14.26 -29.87 5.33
C LEU A 302 12.84 -30.35 5.70
N LYS A 303 12.52 -30.45 7.00
CA LYS A 303 11.15 -30.76 7.48
C LYS A 303 10.14 -29.73 7.00
N ILE A 304 10.48 -28.44 7.14
CA ILE A 304 9.64 -27.34 6.65
C ILE A 304 9.50 -27.41 5.14
N GLU A 305 10.61 -27.63 4.42
CA GLU A 305 10.61 -27.64 2.96
C GLU A 305 9.67 -28.71 2.39
N VAL A 306 9.85 -29.98 2.78
CA VAL A 306 9.01 -31.08 2.26
C VAL A 306 7.54 -30.92 2.66
N PHE A 307 7.27 -30.38 3.85
CA PHE A 307 5.92 -30.12 4.33
C PHE A 307 5.23 -29.01 3.54
N VAL A 308 5.87 -27.84 3.44
CA VAL A 308 5.30 -26.65 2.78
C VAL A 308 5.15 -26.87 1.28
N GLN A 309 6.17 -27.44 0.60
CA GLN A 309 6.10 -27.78 -0.83
C GLN A 309 4.89 -28.68 -1.12
N THR A 310 4.78 -29.78 -0.38
CA THR A 310 3.73 -30.79 -0.63
C THR A 310 2.34 -30.26 -0.30
N LEU A 311 2.18 -29.59 0.85
CA LEU A 311 0.89 -29.06 1.28
C LEU A 311 0.37 -27.98 0.32
N LEU A 312 1.23 -27.03 -0.08
CA LEU A 312 0.84 -25.96 -0.98
C LEU A 312 0.55 -26.47 -2.39
N HIS A 313 1.32 -27.45 -2.87
CA HIS A 313 1.05 -28.11 -4.16
C HIS A 313 -0.33 -28.77 -4.19
N LEU A 314 -0.68 -29.57 -3.17
CA LEU A 314 -1.98 -30.24 -3.13
C LEU A 314 -3.15 -29.27 -2.91
N ALA A 315 -2.88 -28.10 -2.32
CA ALA A 315 -3.85 -27.05 -2.11
C ALA A 315 -3.81 -25.95 -3.19
N ALA A 316 -3.12 -26.17 -4.32
CA ALA A 316 -2.89 -25.18 -5.37
C ALA A 316 -4.14 -24.81 -6.19
N LYS A 317 -5.25 -25.53 -6.01
CA LYS A 317 -6.47 -25.37 -6.82
C LYS A 317 -7.13 -23.99 -6.68
N SER A 318 -7.12 -23.41 -5.48
CA SER A 318 -7.64 -22.06 -5.23
C SER A 318 -7.19 -21.52 -3.87
N PHE A 319 -7.33 -20.21 -3.65
CA PHE A 319 -7.06 -19.56 -2.36
C PHE A 319 -7.78 -20.26 -1.20
N SER A 320 -9.06 -20.64 -1.38
CA SER A 320 -9.83 -21.32 -0.34
C SER A 320 -9.27 -22.69 0.04
N HIS A 321 -8.74 -23.46 -0.93
CA HIS A 321 -8.07 -24.72 -0.63
C HIS A 321 -6.79 -24.46 0.17
N SER A 322 -5.96 -23.51 -0.26
CA SER A 322 -4.73 -23.16 0.45
C SER A 322 -5.01 -22.66 1.88
N PHE A 323 -6.02 -21.82 2.09
CA PHE A 323 -6.39 -21.35 3.43
C PHE A 323 -6.92 -22.47 4.32
N SER A 324 -7.68 -23.40 3.75
CA SER A 324 -8.20 -24.56 4.49
C SER A 324 -7.07 -25.52 4.87
N ALA A 325 -6.10 -25.70 3.98
CA ALA A 325 -4.88 -26.46 4.24
C ALA A 325 -4.05 -25.85 5.38
N LEU A 326 -3.79 -24.53 5.34
CA LEU A 326 -3.10 -23.81 6.43
C LEU A 326 -3.84 -23.93 7.76
N ALA A 327 -5.18 -23.88 7.74
CA ALA A 327 -5.99 -24.01 8.95
C ALA A 327 -5.98 -25.46 9.49
N LYS A 328 -6.09 -26.47 8.62
CA LYS A 328 -6.12 -27.88 9.03
C LYS A 328 -4.81 -28.31 9.68
N PHE A 329 -3.67 -27.89 9.12
CA PHE A 329 -2.33 -28.26 9.59
C PHE A 329 -1.64 -27.13 10.35
N HIS A 330 -2.42 -26.24 10.97
CA HIS A 330 -1.93 -25.08 11.71
C HIS A 330 -0.95 -25.46 12.83
N GLU A 331 -1.25 -26.52 13.56
CA GLU A 331 -0.41 -27.05 14.64
C GLU A 331 0.98 -27.49 14.14
N VAL A 332 1.03 -28.14 12.97
CA VAL A 332 2.28 -28.53 12.32
C VAL A 332 3.11 -27.30 11.95
N PHE A 333 2.47 -26.26 11.41
CA PHE A 333 3.15 -24.98 11.16
C PHE A 333 3.66 -24.34 12.44
N LYS A 334 2.86 -24.28 13.51
CA LYS A 334 3.26 -23.67 14.77
C LYS A 334 4.46 -24.37 15.41
N THR A 335 4.54 -25.69 15.26
CA THR A 335 5.65 -26.50 15.79
C THR A 335 6.90 -26.37 14.92
N LEU A 336 6.76 -26.44 13.59
CA LEU A 336 7.89 -26.35 12.67
C LEU A 336 8.48 -24.92 12.57
N ALA A 337 7.65 -23.89 12.76
CA ALA A 337 8.04 -22.48 12.62
C ALA A 337 7.93 -21.72 13.95
N GLU A 338 8.31 -22.37 15.05
CA GLU A 338 8.40 -21.72 16.37
C GLU A 338 9.55 -20.70 16.41
N SER A 339 10.71 -21.06 15.88
CA SER A 339 11.88 -20.18 15.77
C SER A 339 11.73 -19.13 14.66
N ASP A 340 12.45 -18.01 14.78
CA ASP A 340 12.45 -16.95 13.76
C ASP A 340 13.04 -17.44 12.42
N GLU A 341 14.05 -18.30 12.47
CA GLU A 341 14.59 -18.99 11.29
C GLU A 341 13.54 -19.90 10.63
N GLY A 342 12.73 -20.60 11.43
CA GLY A 342 11.60 -21.38 10.97
C GLY A 342 10.58 -20.56 10.21
N LYS A 343 10.18 -19.41 10.76
CA LYS A 343 9.24 -18.47 10.12
C LYS A 343 9.78 -17.94 8.79
N LEU A 344 11.05 -17.51 8.76
CA LEU A 344 11.72 -17.05 7.54
C LEU A 344 11.81 -18.16 6.50
N HIS A 345 12.10 -19.40 6.93
CA HIS A 345 12.21 -20.51 6.01
C HIS A 345 10.85 -20.94 5.43
N VAL A 346 9.77 -20.88 6.21
CA VAL A 346 8.40 -21.06 5.68
C VAL A 346 8.11 -20.04 4.57
N LEU A 347 8.46 -18.77 4.77
CA LEU A 347 8.29 -17.71 3.76
C LEU A 347 9.14 -17.98 2.52
N ARG A 348 10.40 -18.40 2.69
CA ARG A 348 11.30 -18.78 1.59
C ARG A 348 10.72 -19.91 0.74
N VAL A 349 10.33 -21.02 1.36
CA VAL A 349 9.79 -22.18 0.64
C VAL A 349 8.46 -21.82 -0.04
N MET A 350 7.58 -21.07 0.64
CA MET A 350 6.33 -20.59 0.05
C MET A 350 6.58 -19.72 -1.19
N PHE A 351 7.59 -18.86 -1.15
CA PHE A 351 8.00 -18.06 -2.29
C PHE A 351 8.50 -18.92 -3.46
N GLU A 352 9.35 -19.91 -3.19
CA GLU A 352 9.85 -20.83 -4.23
C GLU A 352 8.71 -21.58 -4.93
N VAL A 353 7.67 -21.98 -4.20
CA VAL A 353 6.46 -22.63 -4.74
C VAL A 353 5.64 -21.67 -5.61
N TRP A 354 5.48 -20.42 -5.18
CA TRP A 354 4.49 -19.48 -5.73
C TRP A 354 5.09 -18.24 -6.41
N ARG A 355 6.38 -18.21 -6.72
CA ARG A 355 7.06 -17.06 -7.37
C ARG A 355 6.42 -16.61 -8.68
N ASN A 356 5.76 -17.50 -9.41
CA ASN A 356 5.02 -17.19 -10.64
C ASN A 356 3.62 -16.61 -10.37
N HIS A 357 3.14 -16.65 -9.12
CA HIS A 357 1.81 -16.18 -8.71
C HIS A 357 1.88 -15.19 -7.54
N PRO A 358 2.31 -13.94 -7.77
CA PRO A 358 2.44 -12.91 -6.71
C PRO A 358 1.18 -12.67 -5.87
N GLN A 359 -0.01 -12.77 -6.49
CA GLN A 359 -1.28 -12.64 -5.76
C GLN A 359 -1.47 -13.76 -4.72
N MET A 360 -1.07 -15.00 -5.03
CA MET A 360 -1.10 -16.12 -4.08
C MET A 360 -0.15 -15.86 -2.90
N ILE A 361 1.07 -15.43 -3.19
CA ILE A 361 2.07 -15.06 -2.17
C ILE A 361 1.45 -14.05 -1.19
N ALA A 362 0.85 -12.97 -1.71
CA ALA A 362 0.29 -11.91 -0.88
C ALA A 362 -0.82 -12.41 0.06
N VAL A 363 -1.72 -13.28 -0.42
CA VAL A 363 -2.82 -13.79 0.41
C VAL A 363 -2.36 -14.88 1.39
N LEU A 364 -1.34 -15.67 1.04
CA LEU A 364 -0.73 -16.64 1.96
C LEU A 364 -0.01 -15.92 3.09
N VAL A 365 0.81 -14.90 2.80
CA VAL A 365 1.47 -14.09 3.82
C VAL A 365 0.45 -13.42 4.73
N ASP A 366 -0.61 -12.82 4.17
CA ASP A 366 -1.69 -12.23 4.97
C ASP A 366 -2.34 -13.26 5.90
N LYS A 367 -2.64 -14.45 5.38
CA LYS A 367 -3.25 -15.54 6.17
C LYS A 367 -2.31 -16.02 7.27
N MET A 368 -1.03 -16.25 6.96
CA MET A 368 -0.02 -16.73 7.91
C MET A 368 0.21 -15.75 9.06
N ILE A 369 0.19 -14.43 8.81
CA ILE A 369 0.24 -13.41 9.87
C ILE A 369 -1.01 -13.50 10.77
N ARG A 370 -2.21 -13.56 10.17
CA ARG A 370 -3.47 -13.60 10.94
C ARG A 370 -3.61 -14.84 11.81
N THR A 371 -3.05 -15.96 11.37
CA THR A 371 -3.04 -17.22 12.12
C THR A 371 -1.76 -17.42 12.93
N GLN A 372 -0.90 -16.39 13.04
CA GLN A 372 0.35 -16.42 13.82
C GLN A 372 1.29 -17.59 13.46
N ILE A 373 1.28 -18.01 12.19
CA ILE A 373 2.28 -18.93 11.64
C ILE A 373 3.61 -18.19 11.50
N VAL A 374 3.54 -16.93 11.04
CA VAL A 374 4.66 -15.97 11.05
C VAL A 374 4.17 -14.67 11.67
N ASP A 375 5.10 -13.83 12.11
CA ASP A 375 4.82 -12.49 12.61
C ASP A 375 5.21 -11.41 11.58
N CYS A 376 4.93 -10.15 11.91
CA CYS A 376 5.21 -9.02 11.03
C CYS A 376 6.72 -8.80 10.82
N ALA A 377 7.55 -9.09 11.83
CA ALA A 377 8.99 -8.89 11.77
C ALA A 377 9.66 -9.90 10.82
N ALA A 378 9.25 -11.18 10.86
CA ALA A 378 9.70 -12.21 9.92
C ALA A 378 9.38 -11.80 8.47
N VAL A 379 8.17 -11.27 8.22
CA VAL A 379 7.79 -10.79 6.89
C VAL A 379 8.62 -9.57 6.47
N ALA A 380 8.87 -8.62 7.38
CA ALA A 380 9.73 -7.48 7.07
C ALA A 380 11.15 -7.95 6.70
N ASN A 381 11.76 -8.84 7.46
CA ASN A 381 13.09 -9.38 7.14
C ASN A 381 13.10 -10.16 5.82
N TRP A 382 12.08 -10.96 5.55
CA TRP A 382 11.94 -11.71 4.28
C TRP A 382 11.84 -10.79 3.05
N ILE A 383 11.16 -9.65 3.15
CA ILE A 383 11.07 -8.66 2.06
C ILE A 383 12.46 -8.15 1.64
N PHE A 384 13.40 -8.06 2.57
CA PHE A 384 14.77 -7.63 2.33
C PHE A 384 15.76 -8.81 2.26
N SER A 385 15.29 -10.04 2.04
CA SER A 385 16.16 -11.22 1.92
C SER A 385 16.76 -11.33 0.52
N SER A 386 17.84 -12.10 0.41
CA SER A 386 18.52 -12.34 -0.86
C SER A 386 17.63 -13.03 -1.90
N GLU A 387 16.70 -13.88 -1.47
CA GLU A 387 15.78 -14.60 -2.36
C GLU A 387 14.81 -13.66 -3.08
N LEU A 388 14.44 -12.54 -2.46
CA LEU A 388 13.57 -11.51 -3.05
C LEU A 388 14.34 -10.42 -3.80
N SER A 389 15.68 -10.43 -3.78
CA SER A 389 16.52 -9.38 -4.38
C SER A 389 16.16 -9.04 -5.83
N ARG A 390 15.84 -10.06 -6.65
CA ARG A 390 15.47 -9.88 -8.07
C ARG A 390 14.07 -9.33 -8.27
N ASP A 391 13.19 -9.56 -7.30
CA ASP A 391 11.80 -9.12 -7.32
C ASP A 391 11.56 -7.85 -6.48
N PHE A 392 12.60 -7.36 -5.77
CA PHE A 392 12.52 -6.26 -4.80
C PHE A 392 11.91 -4.99 -5.36
N THR A 393 12.13 -4.69 -6.65
CA THR A 393 11.55 -3.49 -7.28
C THR A 393 10.10 -3.68 -7.69
N ARG A 394 9.55 -4.90 -7.66
CA ARG A 394 8.19 -5.21 -8.14
C ARG A 394 7.12 -4.79 -7.16
N LEU A 395 5.96 -4.42 -7.67
CA LEU A 395 4.88 -3.82 -6.89
C LEU A 395 4.41 -4.73 -5.74
N PHE A 396 4.25 -6.03 -6.00
CA PHE A 396 3.67 -6.98 -5.04
C PHE A 396 4.46 -7.08 -3.72
N VAL A 397 5.79 -6.90 -3.76
CA VAL A 397 6.66 -6.89 -2.57
C VAL A 397 6.21 -5.81 -1.59
N TRP A 398 5.99 -4.61 -2.12
CA TRP A 398 5.57 -3.44 -1.34
C TRP A 398 4.10 -3.52 -0.95
N GLU A 399 3.23 -4.12 -1.78
CA GLU A 399 1.85 -4.42 -1.39
C GLU A 399 1.79 -5.32 -0.14
N ILE A 400 2.67 -6.33 -0.07
CA ILE A 400 2.80 -7.23 1.07
C ILE A 400 3.30 -6.46 2.29
N LEU A 401 4.41 -5.73 2.17
CA LEU A 401 4.99 -4.97 3.29
C LEU A 401 3.96 -4.00 3.90
N HIS A 402 3.32 -3.17 3.07
CA HIS A 402 2.32 -2.22 3.54
C HIS A 402 1.06 -2.91 4.08
N SER A 403 0.67 -4.08 3.54
CA SER A 403 -0.41 -4.89 4.10
C SER A 403 -0.05 -5.44 5.49
N THR A 404 1.21 -5.79 5.72
CA THR A 404 1.74 -6.24 7.01
C THR A 404 1.71 -5.09 8.02
N ILE A 405 2.24 -3.92 7.67
CA ILE A 405 2.22 -2.73 8.55
C ILE A 405 0.78 -2.34 8.90
N ARG A 406 -0.15 -2.32 7.93
CA ARG A 406 -1.57 -2.03 8.21
C ARG A 406 -2.21 -3.03 9.17
N LYS A 407 -1.83 -4.30 9.14
CA LYS A 407 -2.31 -5.31 10.10
C LYS A 407 -1.79 -5.00 11.49
N MET A 408 -0.50 -4.68 11.62
CA MET A 408 0.10 -4.30 12.89
C MET A 408 -0.57 -3.06 13.48
N ASN A 409 -0.77 -2.02 12.68
CA ASN A 409 -1.45 -0.79 13.11
C ASN A 409 -2.89 -1.06 13.58
N LYS A 410 -3.64 -1.89 12.82
CA LYS A 410 -5.00 -2.29 13.22
C LYS A 410 -5.01 -3.14 14.50
N HIS A 411 -3.98 -3.94 14.74
CA HIS A 411 -3.85 -4.72 15.97
C HIS A 411 -3.72 -3.80 17.18
N VAL A 412 -2.82 -2.81 17.13
CA VAL A 412 -2.64 -1.80 18.18
C VAL A 412 -3.94 -1.02 18.41
N LEU A 413 -4.56 -0.48 17.35
CA LEU A 413 -5.81 0.28 17.47
C LEU A 413 -6.95 -0.55 18.08
N LYS A 414 -7.01 -1.85 17.77
CA LYS A 414 -8.03 -2.74 18.33
C LYS A 414 -7.85 -2.89 19.85
N ILE A 415 -6.63 -3.17 20.31
CA ILE A 415 -6.35 -3.35 21.74
C ILE A 415 -6.51 -2.02 22.49
N GLN A 416 -6.07 -0.91 21.92
CA GLN A 416 -6.28 0.44 22.49
C GLN A 416 -7.77 0.73 22.69
N LYS A 417 -8.59 0.43 21.69
CA LYS A 417 -10.05 0.59 21.78
C LYS A 417 -10.66 -0.30 22.87
N GLU A 418 -10.21 -1.56 22.99
CA GLU A 418 -10.66 -2.47 24.05
C GLU A 418 -10.31 -1.93 25.45
N LEU A 419 -9.12 -1.32 25.61
CA LEU A 419 -8.69 -0.65 26.84
C LEU A 419 -9.53 0.61 27.15
N GLU A 420 -9.78 1.46 26.16
CA GLU A 420 -10.63 2.66 26.30
C GLU A 420 -12.05 2.27 26.72
N GLU A 421 -12.64 1.27 26.06
CA GLU A 421 -13.98 0.76 26.40
C GLU A 421 -14.04 0.18 27.81
N ALA A 422 -12.97 -0.47 28.29
CA ALA A 422 -12.87 -0.97 29.66
C ALA A 422 -12.76 0.18 30.69
N LYS A 423 -11.90 1.19 30.42
CA LYS A 423 -11.76 2.39 31.26
C LYS A 423 -13.07 3.19 31.35
N GLU A 424 -13.78 3.35 30.23
CA GLU A 424 -15.09 4.00 30.22
C GLU A 424 -16.14 3.25 31.05
N LYS A 425 -16.14 1.91 31.02
CA LYS A 425 -17.05 1.10 31.83
C LYS A 425 -16.79 1.30 33.33
N LEU A 426 -15.52 1.32 33.74
CA LEU A 426 -15.13 1.58 35.13
C LEU A 426 -15.56 3.00 35.56
N ALA A 427 -15.31 4.02 34.74
CA ALA A 427 -15.69 5.40 35.03
C ALA A 427 -17.22 5.54 35.18
N ARG A 428 -18.00 4.85 34.32
CA ARG A 428 -19.47 4.80 34.42
C ARG A 428 -19.96 4.07 35.67
N GLN A 429 -19.25 3.04 36.13
CA GLN A 429 -19.56 2.33 37.39
C GLN A 429 -19.30 3.23 38.61
N HIS A 430 -18.14 3.90 38.66
CA HIS A 430 -17.85 4.86 39.73
C HIS A 430 -18.83 6.02 39.77
N LYS A 431 -19.28 6.53 38.61
CA LYS A 431 -20.29 7.59 38.55
C LYS A 431 -21.66 7.12 39.08
N ARG A 432 -22.05 5.86 38.86
CA ARG A 432 -23.30 5.31 39.41
C ARG A 432 -23.22 5.06 40.92
N ARG A 433 -22.03 4.76 41.43
CA ARG A 433 -21.76 4.57 42.86
C ARG A 433 -21.88 5.86 43.68
N SER A 434 -21.70 7.05 43.08
CA SER A 434 -21.99 8.30 43.82
C SER A 434 -23.49 8.49 44.10
N ASP A 435 -24.36 7.72 43.45
CA ASP A 435 -25.82 7.83 43.55
C ASP A 435 -26.47 6.69 44.37
N ASP A 436 -25.78 5.56 44.64
CA ASP A 436 -26.31 4.41 45.40
C ASP A 436 -25.21 3.67 46.23
N ASP A 437 -25.50 3.42 47.51
CA ASP A 437 -24.59 2.94 48.55
C ASP A 437 -24.49 1.39 48.61
N ASP A 438 -24.26 0.72 47.47
CA ASP A 438 -24.29 -0.76 47.37
C ASP A 438 -22.87 -1.41 47.44
N ARG A 439 -22.65 -2.19 48.50
CA ARG A 439 -21.40 -2.93 48.81
C ARG A 439 -21.14 -4.13 47.90
N SER A 440 -22.06 -4.48 46.99
CA SER A 440 -21.87 -5.58 46.01
C SER A 440 -20.94 -5.21 44.84
N SER A 441 -20.59 -3.93 44.69
CA SER A 441 -19.82 -3.36 43.58
C SER A 441 -18.30 -3.55 43.69
N ASP A 442 -17.72 -3.53 44.91
CA ASP A 442 -16.25 -3.55 45.11
C ASP A 442 -15.56 -4.79 44.50
N ARG A 443 -16.21 -5.96 44.49
CA ARG A 443 -15.65 -7.17 43.85
C ARG A 443 -15.66 -7.11 42.31
N LYS A 444 -16.60 -6.37 41.72
CA LYS A 444 -16.70 -6.20 40.27
C LYS A 444 -15.73 -5.13 39.77
N ASP A 445 -15.51 -4.08 40.56
CA ASP A 445 -14.52 -3.05 40.29
C ASP A 445 -13.12 -3.67 40.25
N GLY A 446 -12.74 -4.47 41.26
CA GLY A 446 -11.42 -5.14 41.27
C GLY A 446 -11.17 -6.09 40.09
N ALA A 447 -12.20 -6.79 39.59
CA ALA A 447 -12.06 -7.64 38.40
C ALA A 447 -11.92 -6.82 37.10
N LEU A 448 -12.55 -5.63 37.04
CA LEU A 448 -12.45 -4.73 35.90
C LEU A 448 -11.10 -3.98 35.90
N GLU A 449 -10.60 -3.61 37.07
CA GLU A 449 -9.27 -3.04 37.28
C GLU A 449 -8.17 -4.01 36.84
N GLU A 450 -8.23 -5.27 37.27
CA GLU A 450 -7.30 -6.32 36.82
C GLU A 450 -7.37 -6.54 35.30
N GLN A 451 -8.58 -6.46 34.71
CA GLN A 451 -8.74 -6.52 33.27
C GLN A 451 -8.11 -5.31 32.56
N ILE A 452 -8.23 -4.10 33.11
CA ILE A 452 -7.63 -2.88 32.58
C ILE A 452 -6.11 -2.97 32.65
N GLU A 453 -5.53 -3.47 33.75
CA GLU A 453 -4.10 -3.68 33.90
C GLU A 453 -3.56 -4.65 32.84
N ARG A 454 -4.20 -5.82 32.68
CA ARG A 454 -3.84 -6.78 31.63
C ARG A 454 -3.98 -6.21 30.22
N LEU A 455 -4.96 -5.34 29.97
CA LEU A 455 -5.13 -4.67 28.68
C LEU A 455 -4.06 -3.59 28.46
N GLN A 456 -3.66 -2.88 29.50
CA GLN A 456 -2.59 -1.88 29.47
C GLN A 456 -1.26 -2.54 29.08
N GLU A 457 -0.88 -3.65 29.73
CA GLU A 457 0.31 -4.45 29.38
C GLU A 457 0.27 -4.93 27.93
N LYS A 458 -0.91 -5.38 27.45
CA LYS A 458 -1.09 -5.78 26.05
C LYS A 458 -0.94 -4.62 25.07
N VAL A 459 -1.41 -3.43 25.39
CA VAL A 459 -1.23 -2.24 24.55
C VAL A 459 0.26 -1.90 24.46
N GLU A 460 0.97 -1.89 25.58
CA GLU A 460 2.41 -1.58 25.62
C GLU A 460 3.23 -2.59 24.82
N SER A 461 2.92 -3.88 24.97
CA SER A 461 3.53 -4.94 24.15
C SER A 461 3.24 -4.76 22.65
N ALA A 462 1.98 -4.53 22.27
CA ALA A 462 1.61 -4.33 20.87
C ALA A 462 2.21 -3.05 20.26
N GLN A 463 2.31 -1.97 21.04
CA GLN A 463 3.00 -0.73 20.63
C GLN A 463 4.51 -0.96 20.47
N SER A 464 5.12 -1.76 21.35
CA SER A 464 6.52 -2.19 21.23
C SER A 464 6.74 -3.00 19.96
N GLU A 465 5.89 -3.98 19.66
CA GLU A 465 5.93 -4.75 18.41
C GLU A 465 5.79 -3.85 17.17
N GLN A 466 4.86 -2.89 17.20
CA GLN A 466 4.67 -1.91 16.13
C GLN A 466 5.92 -1.05 15.92
N LYS A 467 6.49 -0.51 17.01
CA LYS A 467 7.72 0.27 16.97
C LYS A 467 8.87 -0.56 16.40
N ASN A 468 9.07 -1.76 16.90
CA ASN A 468 10.14 -2.66 16.47
C ASN A 468 9.99 -3.04 14.99
N LEU A 469 8.76 -3.24 14.49
CA LEU A 469 8.52 -3.46 13.06
C LEU A 469 9.05 -2.29 12.21
N PHE A 470 8.75 -1.05 12.58
CA PHE A 470 9.28 0.12 11.87
C PHE A 470 10.80 0.23 11.98
N LEU A 471 11.37 -0.03 13.17
CA LEU A 471 12.82 -0.02 13.37
C LEU A 471 13.52 -1.05 12.47
N VAL A 472 13.00 -2.28 12.39
CA VAL A 472 13.52 -3.32 11.49
C VAL A 472 13.46 -2.85 10.04
N ILE A 473 12.32 -2.31 9.59
CA ILE A 473 12.18 -1.82 8.21
C ILE A 473 13.22 -0.73 7.90
N PHE A 474 13.36 0.26 8.79
CA PHE A 474 14.33 1.34 8.60
C PHE A 474 15.78 0.84 8.63
N GLN A 475 16.13 -0.05 9.56
CA GLN A 475 17.46 -0.67 9.61
C GLN A 475 17.79 -1.40 8.31
N ARG A 476 16.86 -2.19 7.77
CA ARG A 476 17.07 -2.91 6.51
C ARG A 476 17.25 -1.94 5.33
N PHE A 477 16.46 -0.87 5.26
CA PHE A 477 16.63 0.18 4.24
C PHE A 477 17.99 0.87 4.35
N ILE A 478 18.36 1.35 5.55
CA ILE A 478 19.64 2.00 5.80
C ILE A 478 20.78 1.09 5.36
N MET A 479 20.73 -0.19 5.73
CA MET A 479 21.77 -1.17 5.38
C MET A 479 21.93 -1.32 3.86
N ILE A 480 20.85 -1.61 3.11
CA ILE A 480 20.97 -1.85 1.65
C ILE A 480 21.25 -0.57 0.86
N LEU A 481 20.77 0.59 1.31
CA LEU A 481 21.08 1.87 0.68
C LEU A 481 22.53 2.25 0.91
N THR A 482 23.04 2.05 2.14
CA THR A 482 24.45 2.28 2.46
C THR A 482 25.36 1.36 1.66
N GLU A 483 25.04 0.06 1.58
CA GLU A 483 25.78 -0.90 0.75
C GLU A 483 25.86 -0.45 -0.71
N HIS A 484 24.74 0.02 -1.28
CA HIS A 484 24.70 0.54 -2.64
C HIS A 484 25.56 1.80 -2.82
N LEU A 485 25.42 2.77 -1.91
CA LEU A 485 26.15 4.05 -1.99
C LEU A 485 27.65 3.83 -1.88
N VAL A 486 28.10 3.04 -0.91
CA VAL A 486 29.52 2.68 -0.73
C VAL A 486 30.06 1.92 -1.94
N ARG A 487 29.29 0.99 -2.50
CA ARG A 487 29.68 0.26 -3.73
C ARG A 487 29.81 1.22 -4.92
N CYS A 488 28.86 2.13 -5.11
CA CYS A 488 28.93 3.10 -6.20
C CYS A 488 30.11 4.05 -6.07
N GLU A 489 30.43 4.50 -4.86
CA GLU A 489 31.61 5.32 -4.59
C GLU A 489 32.91 4.55 -4.85
N THR A 490 33.00 3.30 -4.39
CA THR A 490 34.17 2.43 -4.58
C THR A 490 34.41 2.11 -6.06
N ASP A 491 33.35 1.81 -6.81
CA ASP A 491 33.43 1.42 -8.21
C ASP A 491 33.45 2.62 -9.18
N GLY A 492 33.24 3.85 -8.68
CA GLY A 492 33.10 5.05 -9.50
C GLY A 492 31.89 5.02 -10.44
N THR A 493 30.81 4.36 -10.04
CA THR A 493 29.57 4.21 -10.83
C THR A 493 28.48 5.18 -10.39
N SER A 494 27.48 5.39 -11.26
CA SER A 494 26.35 6.28 -10.93
C SER A 494 25.50 5.71 -9.80
N VAL A 495 25.26 6.51 -8.75
CA VAL A 495 24.31 6.22 -7.68
C VAL A 495 22.87 6.17 -8.21
N LEU A 496 22.53 7.03 -9.16
CA LEU A 496 21.17 7.19 -9.68
C LEU A 496 20.79 6.08 -10.67
N THR A 497 20.67 4.87 -10.15
CA THR A 497 20.19 3.69 -10.87
C THR A 497 18.67 3.53 -10.72
N PRO A 498 17.98 2.79 -11.62
CA PRO A 498 16.56 2.49 -11.44
C PRO A 498 16.26 1.74 -10.13
N TRP A 499 17.16 0.84 -9.71
CA TRP A 499 17.06 0.16 -8.42
C TRP A 499 17.13 1.15 -7.25
N TYR A 500 18.08 2.08 -7.29
CA TYR A 500 18.23 3.10 -6.24
C TYR A 500 17.01 4.02 -6.17
N LYS A 501 16.50 4.49 -7.32
CA LYS A 501 15.26 5.29 -7.40
C LYS A 501 14.11 4.57 -6.71
N ASN A 502 13.88 3.30 -7.03
CA ASN A 502 12.84 2.52 -6.34
C ASN A 502 13.15 2.40 -4.84
N CYS A 503 14.36 2.00 -4.44
CA CYS A 503 14.71 1.77 -3.04
C CYS A 503 14.50 3.03 -2.16
N ILE A 504 15.03 4.18 -2.59
CA ILE A 504 14.96 5.43 -1.83
C ILE A 504 13.52 5.98 -1.79
N GLU A 505 12.75 5.85 -2.89
CA GLU A 505 11.36 6.30 -2.91
C GLU A 505 10.42 5.35 -2.13
N ARG A 506 10.80 4.07 -1.96
CA ARG A 506 10.09 3.14 -1.07
C ARG A 506 10.35 3.43 0.39
N LEU A 507 11.57 3.84 0.76
CA LEU A 507 11.84 4.40 2.09
C LEU A 507 10.97 5.64 2.33
N GLN A 508 10.91 6.57 1.36
CA GLN A 508 10.04 7.74 1.43
C GLN A 508 8.56 7.35 1.59
N GLN A 509 8.09 6.31 0.88
CA GLN A 509 6.71 5.83 0.97
C GLN A 509 6.35 5.34 2.39
N ILE A 510 7.28 4.73 3.13
CA ILE A 510 7.03 4.32 4.53
C ILE A 510 6.68 5.55 5.39
N PHE A 511 7.46 6.62 5.27
CA PHE A 511 7.18 7.88 5.97
C PHE A 511 5.85 8.49 5.53
N LEU A 512 5.59 8.58 4.23
CA LEU A 512 4.37 9.19 3.70
C LEU A 512 3.11 8.41 4.13
N GLN A 513 3.11 7.08 4.05
CA GLN A 513 1.92 6.28 4.32
C GLN A 513 1.62 6.11 5.81
N HIS A 514 2.62 6.29 6.68
CA HIS A 514 2.52 6.03 8.12
C HIS A 514 2.98 7.20 9.00
N HIS A 515 3.01 8.43 8.46
CA HIS A 515 3.57 9.62 9.11
C HIS A 515 3.05 9.82 10.55
N GLN A 516 1.75 9.66 10.80
CA GLN A 516 1.13 9.89 12.10
C GLN A 516 1.62 8.93 13.19
N ILE A 517 1.96 7.68 12.81
CA ILE A 517 2.49 6.69 13.75
C ILE A 517 3.98 6.92 13.94
N ILE A 518 4.71 7.15 12.86
CA ILE A 518 6.17 7.36 12.88
C ILE A 518 6.55 8.60 13.69
N GLN A 519 5.71 9.65 13.69
CA GLN A 519 5.91 10.83 14.54
C GLN A 519 6.03 10.51 16.03
N GLN A 520 5.44 9.42 16.51
CA GLN A 520 5.57 8.99 17.92
C GLN A 520 6.97 8.46 18.24
N TYR A 521 7.79 8.16 17.23
CA TYR A 521 9.10 7.54 17.37
C TYR A 521 10.26 8.49 17.05
N MET A 522 9.99 9.78 16.82
CA MET A 522 10.98 10.80 16.44
C MET A 522 12.27 10.73 17.25
N VAL A 523 12.17 10.79 18.57
CA VAL A 523 13.33 10.74 19.48
C VAL A 523 14.16 9.48 19.29
N THR A 524 13.52 8.32 19.05
CA THR A 524 14.26 7.07 18.82
C THR A 524 14.92 7.09 17.45
N LEU A 525 14.23 7.59 16.43
CA LEU A 525 14.74 7.63 15.06
C LEU A 525 15.94 8.57 14.93
N GLU A 526 15.88 9.77 15.50
CA GLU A 526 16.96 10.76 15.49
C GLU A 526 18.21 10.26 16.22
N ASN A 527 18.03 9.62 17.38
CA ASN A 527 19.15 9.23 18.22
C ASN A 527 19.80 7.90 17.81
N LEU A 528 19.04 6.96 17.22
CA LEU A 528 19.53 5.59 17.01
C LEU A 528 19.67 5.16 15.54
N LEU A 529 18.90 5.75 14.62
CA LEU A 529 18.88 5.31 13.22
C LEU A 529 19.34 6.39 12.25
N PHE A 530 18.65 7.53 12.24
CA PHE A 530 18.89 8.63 11.30
C PHE A 530 19.78 9.71 11.92
N THR A 531 20.98 9.31 12.32
CA THR A 531 21.98 10.19 12.92
C THR A 531 22.72 11.01 11.86
N ALA A 532 23.48 12.02 12.30
CA ALA A 532 24.30 12.86 11.42
C ALA A 532 25.44 12.10 10.70
N GLU A 533 25.72 10.86 11.10
CA GLU A 533 26.75 10.01 10.48
C GLU A 533 26.22 9.24 9.25
N LEU A 534 24.89 9.17 9.07
CA LEU A 534 24.33 8.54 7.87
C LEU A 534 24.64 9.34 6.61
N ASP A 535 24.78 8.62 5.49
CA ASP A 535 24.92 9.24 4.18
C ASP A 535 23.80 10.27 3.94
N PRO A 536 24.14 11.48 3.42
CA PRO A 536 23.19 12.57 3.24
C PRO A 536 22.00 12.22 2.35
N HIS A 537 22.15 11.27 1.42
CA HIS A 537 21.04 10.83 0.57
C HIS A 537 19.92 10.15 1.38
N ILE A 538 20.30 9.31 2.35
CA ILE A 538 19.35 8.61 3.22
C ILE A 538 18.78 9.59 4.25
N LEU A 539 19.65 10.40 4.87
CA LEU A 539 19.25 11.38 5.87
C LEU A 539 18.29 12.44 5.31
N ALA A 540 18.45 12.83 4.03
CA ALA A 540 17.55 13.76 3.36
C ALA A 540 16.08 13.28 3.34
N VAL A 541 15.83 11.97 3.22
CA VAL A 541 14.46 11.43 3.26
C VAL A 541 13.83 11.64 4.64
N PHE A 542 14.60 11.43 5.70
CA PHE A 542 14.15 11.68 7.07
C PHE A 542 13.92 13.17 7.34
N GLN A 543 14.82 14.05 6.87
CA GLN A 543 14.65 15.50 6.97
C GLN A 543 13.41 16.01 6.22
N GLN A 544 13.12 15.46 5.03
CA GLN A 544 11.89 15.75 4.29
C GLN A 544 10.64 15.35 5.08
N PHE A 545 10.67 14.20 5.75
CA PHE A 545 9.58 13.78 6.64
C PHE A 545 9.40 14.74 7.81
N CYS A 546 10.48 15.16 8.46
CA CYS A 546 10.43 16.14 9.55
C CYS A 546 9.79 17.46 9.09
N ALA A 547 10.15 17.94 7.90
CA ALA A 547 9.63 19.18 7.32
C ALA A 547 8.12 19.18 7.06
N LEU A 548 7.43 18.04 7.14
CA LEU A 548 5.97 17.97 7.00
C LEU A 548 5.23 18.65 8.17
N GLN A 549 5.85 18.72 9.36
CA GLN A 549 5.26 19.31 10.58
C GLN A 549 6.28 20.15 11.37
N ALA A 550 7.40 20.54 10.75
CA ALA A 550 8.46 21.34 11.37
C ALA A 550 8.05 22.80 11.64
#